data_AF-A0AB38EIH3-F1
#
_entry.id   AF-A0AB38EIH3-F1
#
_cell.length_a   1.000
_cell.length_b   1.000
_cell.length_c   1.000
_cell.angle_alpha   90.00
_cell.angle_beta   90.00
_cell.angle_gamma   90.00
#
_symmetry.space_group_name_H-M   'P 1'
#
loop_
_entity.id
_entity.type
_entity.pdbx_description
1 polymer ?
#
loop_
_entity_poly.entity_id
_entity_poly.type
_entity_poly.pdbx_seq_one_letter_code
_entity_poly.pdbx_strand_id
1 'polypeptide(L)'
;MKKDPYNSKNNSDCERLVKLRLTLAKTKAALDSLVKGGESFNNAHHLAQHVAQIVRVDPSLYRKPSTPQKELFDSYAVKLCKKLPKSMRSAQLLPAEALTIKLSEATHRISVLEKILNNIPHCSTPVAVVTKTNSFLYEFETTCKLVETILIEDQYLYFEKGKLMTRASMTGIPAELSDSKTCKPFLDWRHARNTHTGSLSTAELEQSLRASTQTGIGEDD
;
A
#
# COMPACT_ATOMS: atom_id res chain seq x y z
N MET A 1 -2.28 41.19 -42.62
CA MET A 1 -3.23 40.36 -41.85
C MET A 1 -2.48 39.16 -41.28
N LYS A 2 -2.03 39.24 -40.02
CA LYS A 2 -1.42 38.11 -39.31
C LYS A 2 -2.55 37.31 -38.66
N LYS A 3 -2.67 36.02 -38.98
CA LYS A 3 -3.58 35.10 -38.30
C LYS A 3 -2.91 34.67 -37.00
N ASP A 4 -3.53 34.97 -35.86
CA ASP A 4 -3.06 34.54 -34.55
C ASP A 4 -3.25 33.02 -34.37
N PRO A 5 -2.19 32.24 -34.10
CA PRO A 5 -2.25 30.78 -34.02
C PRO A 5 -2.78 30.23 -32.68
N TYR A 6 -3.18 31.10 -31.74
CA TYR A 6 -3.55 30.69 -30.37
C TYR A 6 -5.01 30.24 -30.18
N ASN A 7 -5.91 30.51 -31.13
CA ASN A 7 -7.35 30.23 -30.95
C ASN A 7 -7.79 28.82 -31.40
N SER A 8 -6.93 28.08 -32.11
CA SER A 8 -7.32 26.79 -32.71
C SER A 8 -7.25 25.60 -31.75
N LYS A 9 -6.35 25.62 -30.76
CA LYS A 9 -6.18 24.50 -29.80
C LYS A 9 -7.35 24.39 -28.82
N ASN A 10 -7.81 25.51 -28.26
CA ASN A 10 -8.87 25.54 -27.25
C ASN A 10 -10.23 25.05 -27.78
N ASN A 11 -10.56 25.33 -29.05
CA ASN A 11 -11.78 24.83 -29.69
C ASN A 11 -11.71 23.31 -29.93
N SER A 12 -10.54 22.78 -30.32
CA SER A 12 -10.36 21.34 -30.56
C SER A 12 -10.51 20.49 -29.29
N ASP A 13 -10.06 21.01 -28.14
CA ASP A 13 -10.19 20.34 -26.85
C ASP A 13 -11.65 20.37 -26.35
N CYS A 14 -12.35 21.49 -26.56
CA CYS A 14 -13.78 21.60 -26.23
C CYS A 14 -14.62 20.61 -27.05
N GLU A 15 -14.42 20.54 -28.36
CA GLU A 15 -15.10 19.59 -29.24
C GLU A 15 -14.82 18.13 -28.87
N ARG A 16 -13.57 17.83 -28.48
CA ARG A 16 -13.18 16.49 -28.04
C ARG A 16 -13.88 16.10 -26.75
N LEU A 17 -14.01 17.01 -25.79
CA LEU A 17 -14.74 16.78 -24.54
C LEU A 17 -16.23 16.58 -24.76
N VAL A 18 -16.84 17.35 -25.68
CA VAL A 18 -18.25 17.18 -26.04
C VAL A 18 -18.49 15.82 -26.70
N LYS A 19 -17.64 15.41 -27.64
CA LYS A 19 -17.69 14.07 -28.26
C LYS A 19 -17.54 12.97 -27.22
N LEU A 20 -16.58 13.10 -26.30
CA LEU A 20 -16.38 12.14 -25.21
C LEU A 20 -17.62 12.00 -24.33
N ARG A 21 -18.19 13.12 -23.86
CA ARG A 21 -19.40 13.12 -23.03
C ARG A 21 -20.59 12.49 -23.75
N LEU A 22 -20.77 12.79 -25.03
CA LEU A 22 -21.83 12.20 -25.85
C LEU A 22 -21.65 10.67 -25.97
N THR A 23 -20.43 10.20 -26.23
CA THR A 23 -20.13 8.76 -26.33
C THR A 23 -20.36 8.06 -24.99
N LEU A 24 -19.97 8.66 -23.87
CA LEU A 24 -20.22 8.11 -22.53
C LEU A 24 -21.72 8.05 -22.22
N ALA A 25 -22.48 9.09 -22.54
CA ALA A 25 -23.92 9.12 -22.33
C ALA A 25 -24.64 8.04 -23.17
N LYS A 26 -24.25 7.87 -24.44
CA LYS A 26 -24.78 6.80 -25.30
C LYS A 26 -24.42 5.41 -24.80
N THR A 27 -23.18 5.21 -24.34
CA THR A 27 -22.73 3.95 -23.76
C THR A 27 -23.54 3.61 -22.50
N LYS A 28 -23.74 4.60 -21.62
CA LYS A 28 -24.56 4.43 -20.42
C LYS A 28 -25.99 4.06 -20.76
N ALA A 29 -26.63 4.78 -21.69
CA ALA A 29 -27.99 4.48 -22.11
C ALA A 29 -28.13 3.07 -22.71
N ALA A 30 -27.16 2.63 -23.51
CA ALA A 30 -27.14 1.27 -24.06
C ALA A 30 -27.03 0.22 -22.95
N LEU A 31 -26.12 0.41 -21.99
CA LEU A 31 -25.94 -0.50 -20.86
C LEU A 31 -27.17 -0.52 -19.92
N ASP A 32 -27.77 0.63 -19.64
CA ASP A 32 -28.99 0.73 -18.84
C ASP A 32 -30.17 -0.01 -19.51
N SER A 33 -30.30 0.08 -20.84
CA SER A 33 -31.31 -0.68 -21.59
C SER A 33 -31.09 -2.19 -21.49
N LEU A 34 -29.83 -2.65 -21.59
CA LEU A 34 -29.49 -4.08 -21.43
C LEU A 34 -29.80 -4.60 -20.03
N VAL A 35 -29.54 -3.79 -18.99
CA VAL A 35 -29.90 -4.13 -17.60
C VAL A 35 -31.41 -4.22 -17.42
N LYS A 36 -32.18 -3.27 -17.97
CA LYS A 36 -33.65 -3.29 -17.91
C LYS A 36 -34.25 -4.45 -18.70
N GLY A 37 -33.62 -4.85 -19.79
CA GLY A 37 -34.00 -6.01 -20.59
C GLY A 37 -33.67 -7.36 -19.94
N GLY A 38 -32.91 -7.37 -18.84
CA GLY A 38 -32.49 -8.60 -18.16
C GLY A 38 -31.51 -9.46 -18.98
N GLU A 39 -30.82 -8.85 -19.95
CA GLU A 39 -29.88 -9.58 -20.80
C GLU A 39 -28.64 -10.02 -20.02
N SER A 40 -28.16 -11.24 -20.29
CA SER A 40 -26.94 -11.76 -19.66
C SER A 40 -25.97 -12.28 -20.71
N PHE A 41 -24.72 -11.86 -20.57
CA PHE A 41 -23.63 -12.17 -21.50
C PHE A 41 -22.68 -13.17 -20.86
N ASN A 42 -22.12 -14.07 -21.67
CA ASN A 42 -21.20 -15.09 -21.17
C ASN A 42 -19.87 -14.49 -20.69
N ASN A 43 -19.37 -13.46 -21.37
CA ASN A 43 -18.08 -12.84 -21.08
C ASN A 43 -18.10 -11.34 -21.48
N ALA A 44 -17.25 -10.55 -20.84
CA ALA A 44 -17.10 -9.11 -21.08
C ALA A 44 -16.75 -8.77 -22.54
N HIS A 45 -16.10 -9.68 -23.27
CA HIS A 45 -15.79 -9.49 -24.70
C HIS A 45 -17.05 -9.36 -25.57
N HIS A 46 -18.03 -10.24 -25.36
CA HIS A 46 -19.29 -10.22 -26.12
C HIS A 46 -20.14 -9.01 -25.75
N LEU A 47 -20.18 -8.65 -24.47
CA LEU A 47 -20.83 -7.42 -24.02
C LEU A 47 -20.20 -6.19 -24.68
N ALA A 48 -18.86 -6.11 -24.75
CA ALA A 48 -18.16 -5.01 -25.38
C ALA A 48 -18.47 -4.90 -26.88
N GLN A 49 -18.54 -6.01 -27.60
CA GLN A 49 -18.92 -6.03 -29.01
C GLN A 49 -20.37 -5.54 -29.21
N HIS A 50 -21.30 -6.03 -28.38
CA HIS A 50 -22.70 -5.67 -28.49
C HIS A 50 -22.95 -4.18 -28.21
N VAL A 51 -22.35 -3.67 -27.13
CA VAL A 51 -22.45 -2.24 -26.77
C VAL A 51 -21.76 -1.36 -27.80
N ALA A 52 -20.59 -1.77 -28.30
CA ALA A 52 -19.88 -1.08 -29.37
C ALA A 52 -20.72 -0.95 -30.65
N GLN A 53 -21.47 -2.00 -31.00
CA GLN A 53 -22.36 -2.00 -32.16
C GLN A 53 -23.54 -1.02 -32.00
N ILE A 54 -24.15 -0.97 -30.81
CA ILE A 54 -25.24 -0.03 -30.49
C ILE A 54 -24.74 1.42 -30.54
N VAL A 55 -23.58 1.69 -29.93
CA VAL A 55 -23.02 3.04 -29.79
C VAL A 55 -22.25 3.48 -31.04
N ARG A 56 -21.98 2.55 -31.98
CA ARG A 56 -21.18 2.72 -33.20
C ARG A 56 -19.75 3.20 -32.91
N VAL A 57 -19.07 2.52 -32.01
CA VAL A 57 -17.67 2.80 -31.62
C VAL A 57 -16.83 1.53 -31.67
N ASP A 58 -15.51 1.67 -31.60
CA ASP A 58 -14.60 0.52 -31.60
C ASP A 58 -14.64 -0.23 -30.24
N PRO A 59 -14.81 -1.56 -30.22
CA PRO A 59 -14.84 -2.36 -28.99
C PRO A 59 -13.58 -2.28 -28.14
N SER A 60 -12.43 -1.90 -28.71
CA SER A 60 -11.16 -1.73 -27.98
C SER A 60 -11.23 -0.62 -26.93
N LEU A 61 -12.14 0.36 -27.09
CA LEU A 61 -12.36 1.41 -26.09
C LEU A 61 -12.76 0.85 -24.73
N TYR A 62 -13.48 -0.28 -24.70
CA TYR A 62 -13.90 -0.96 -23.48
C TYR A 62 -12.88 -1.98 -22.96
N ARG A 63 -11.70 -2.05 -23.58
CA ARG A 63 -10.58 -2.90 -23.16
C ARG A 63 -9.40 -2.09 -22.64
N LYS A 64 -9.23 -0.85 -23.11
CA LYS A 64 -8.09 -0.01 -22.73
C LYS A 64 -8.18 0.42 -21.26
N PRO A 65 -7.16 0.10 -20.44
CA PRO A 65 -7.16 0.47 -19.03
C PRO A 65 -7.12 2.00 -18.85
N SER A 66 -7.64 2.47 -17.71
CA SER A 66 -7.62 3.89 -17.30
C SER A 66 -8.33 4.84 -18.26
N THR A 67 -9.37 4.35 -18.96
CA THR A 67 -10.25 5.19 -19.77
C THR A 67 -11.62 5.31 -19.10
N PRO A 68 -12.30 6.48 -19.19
CA PRO A 68 -13.61 6.65 -18.58
C PRO A 68 -14.67 5.72 -19.20
N GLN A 69 -14.49 5.31 -20.46
CA GLN A 69 -15.33 4.31 -21.12
C GLN A 69 -15.18 2.94 -20.46
N LYS A 70 -13.95 2.55 -20.11
CA LYS A 70 -13.64 1.28 -19.45
C LYS A 70 -14.22 1.23 -18.04
N GLU A 71 -14.04 2.28 -17.25
CA GLU A 71 -14.57 2.37 -15.89
C GLU A 71 -16.10 2.25 -15.87
N LEU A 72 -16.77 2.99 -16.76
CA LEU A 72 -18.21 2.91 -16.92
C LEU A 72 -18.62 1.50 -17.34
N PHE A 73 -18.01 0.94 -18.38
CA PHE A 73 -18.29 -0.41 -18.85
C PHE A 73 -18.12 -1.46 -17.74
N ASP A 74 -17.05 -1.36 -16.96
CA ASP A 74 -16.71 -2.33 -15.92
C ASP A 74 -17.74 -2.36 -14.79
N SER A 75 -18.29 -1.20 -14.41
CA SER A 75 -19.35 -1.10 -13.40
C SER A 75 -20.65 -1.84 -13.79
N TYR A 76 -20.95 -1.94 -15.09
CA TYR A 76 -22.11 -2.65 -15.61
C TYR A 76 -21.79 -4.10 -15.98
N ALA A 77 -20.55 -4.39 -16.39
CA ALA A 77 -20.11 -5.74 -16.73
C ALA A 77 -20.27 -6.71 -15.56
N VAL A 78 -20.12 -6.25 -14.31
CA VAL A 78 -20.37 -7.06 -13.11
C VAL A 78 -21.83 -7.54 -13.01
N LYS A 79 -22.78 -6.75 -13.49
CA LYS A 79 -24.22 -7.10 -13.46
C LYS A 79 -24.65 -7.93 -14.67
N LEU A 80 -24.02 -7.69 -15.81
CA LEU A 80 -24.44 -8.26 -17.10
C LEU A 80 -23.65 -9.50 -17.51
N CYS A 81 -22.45 -9.76 -16.95
CA CYS A 81 -21.60 -10.88 -17.37
C CYS A 81 -21.63 -12.04 -16.36
N LYS A 82 -21.81 -13.26 -16.87
CA LYS A 82 -21.74 -14.51 -16.08
C LYS A 82 -20.30 -14.87 -15.69
N LYS A 83 -19.33 -14.58 -16.56
CA LYS A 83 -17.89 -14.82 -16.29
C LYS A 83 -17.14 -13.51 -16.38
N LEU A 84 -16.63 -13.05 -15.24
CA LEU A 84 -15.78 -11.86 -15.15
C LEU A 84 -14.30 -12.22 -15.33
N PRO A 85 -13.53 -11.39 -16.07
CA PRO A 85 -12.07 -11.47 -16.11
C PRO A 85 -11.47 -11.45 -14.70
N LYS A 86 -10.35 -12.17 -14.50
CA LYS A 86 -9.67 -12.25 -13.19
C LYS A 86 -9.32 -10.86 -12.63
N SER A 87 -8.94 -9.92 -13.49
CA SER A 87 -8.65 -8.52 -13.14
C SER A 87 -9.85 -7.74 -12.58
N MET A 88 -11.09 -8.19 -12.88
CA MET A 88 -12.33 -7.57 -12.39
C MET A 88 -12.89 -8.28 -11.16
N ARG A 89 -12.45 -9.51 -10.87
CA ARG A 89 -12.81 -10.23 -9.65
C ARG A 89 -12.10 -9.70 -8.41
N SER A 90 -10.91 -9.13 -8.54
CA SER A 90 -10.23 -8.42 -7.45
C SER A 90 -10.93 -7.11 -7.07
N ALA A 91 -11.74 -6.55 -7.97
CA ALA A 91 -12.63 -5.43 -7.72
C ALA A 91 -14.05 -5.88 -7.34
N GLN A 92 -14.21 -7.13 -6.88
CA GLN A 92 -15.39 -7.58 -6.16
C GLN A 92 -15.39 -6.84 -4.82
N LEU A 93 -15.81 -5.58 -4.92
CA LEU A 93 -16.13 -4.67 -3.84
C LEU A 93 -16.89 -5.49 -2.81
N LEU A 94 -16.38 -5.45 -1.59
CA LEU A 94 -17.12 -5.89 -0.41
C LEU A 94 -18.57 -5.41 -0.58
N PRO A 95 -19.58 -6.29 -0.36
CA PRO A 95 -20.97 -5.93 -0.48
C PRO A 95 -21.23 -4.56 0.14
N ALA A 96 -22.08 -3.73 -0.48
CA ALA A 96 -22.30 -2.35 -0.02
C ALA A 96 -22.58 -2.28 1.50
N GLU A 97 -23.28 -3.27 2.04
CA GLU A 97 -23.52 -3.47 3.48
C GLU A 97 -22.24 -3.63 4.30
N ALA A 98 -21.27 -4.42 3.84
CA ALA A 98 -19.98 -4.58 4.49
C ALA A 98 -19.14 -3.29 4.43
N LEU A 99 -19.28 -2.48 3.38
CA LEU A 99 -18.68 -1.15 3.31
C LEU A 99 -19.35 -0.19 4.29
N THR A 100 -20.68 -0.22 4.42
CA THR A 100 -21.42 0.60 5.39
C THR A 100 -21.03 0.24 6.82
N ILE A 101 -20.88 -1.05 7.13
CA ILE A 101 -20.42 -1.50 8.46
C ILE A 101 -19.01 -0.98 8.74
N LYS A 102 -18.07 -1.17 7.81
CA LYS A 102 -16.69 -0.67 7.97
C LYS A 102 -16.62 0.85 8.10
N LEU A 103 -17.46 1.58 7.37
CA LEU A 103 -17.55 3.04 7.46
C LEU A 103 -18.08 3.45 8.83
N SER A 104 -19.15 2.81 9.32
CA SER A 104 -19.70 3.08 10.65
C SER A 104 -18.71 2.77 11.78
N GLU A 105 -17.92 1.71 11.63
CA GLU A 105 -16.87 1.34 12.58
C GLU A 105 -15.72 2.37 12.56
N ALA A 106 -15.32 2.82 11.37
CA ALA A 106 -14.29 3.84 11.20
C ALA A 106 -14.73 5.20 11.76
N THR A 107 -15.97 5.63 11.50
CA THR A 107 -16.49 6.89 12.05
C THR A 107 -16.66 6.82 13.57
N HIS A 108 -17.04 5.66 14.10
CA HIS A 108 -17.06 5.45 15.54
C HIS A 108 -15.66 5.58 16.16
N ARG A 109 -14.64 4.95 15.56
CA ARG A 109 -13.24 5.08 15.99
C ARG A 109 -12.76 6.52 15.96
N ILE A 110 -13.08 7.27 14.90
CA ILE A 110 -12.76 8.70 14.79
C ILE A 110 -13.41 9.48 15.93
N SER A 111 -14.71 9.28 16.16
CA SER A 111 -15.42 9.98 17.25
C SER A 111 -14.85 9.65 18.64
N VAL A 112 -14.43 8.41 18.87
CA VAL A 112 -13.75 8.01 20.11
C VAL A 112 -12.40 8.71 20.24
N LEU A 113 -11.61 8.74 19.17
CA LEU A 113 -10.31 9.41 19.16
C LEU A 113 -10.44 10.93 19.34
N GLU A 114 -11.43 11.56 18.73
CA GLU A 114 -11.75 12.98 18.91
C GLU A 114 -12.19 13.27 20.35
N LYS A 115 -13.00 12.39 20.95
CA LYS A 115 -13.37 12.51 22.38
C LYS A 115 -12.16 12.34 23.29
N ILE A 116 -11.27 11.40 22.99
CA ILE A 116 -10.02 11.24 23.73
C ILE A 116 -9.17 12.49 23.57
N LEU A 117 -8.99 13.01 22.34
CA LEU A 117 -8.24 14.22 22.06
C LEU A 117 -8.79 15.44 22.79
N ASN A 118 -10.11 15.59 22.86
CA ASN A 118 -10.79 16.67 23.57
C ASN A 118 -10.79 16.48 25.11
N ASN A 119 -10.70 15.24 25.59
CA ASN A 119 -10.60 14.92 27.02
C ASN A 119 -9.16 14.82 27.53
N ILE A 120 -8.15 14.95 26.65
CA ILE A 120 -6.80 15.26 27.10
C ILE A 120 -6.91 16.67 27.68
N PRO A 121 -6.74 16.84 29.01
CA PRO A 121 -6.71 18.18 29.58
C PRO A 121 -5.63 18.94 28.81
N HIS A 122 -5.92 20.17 28.40
CA HIS A 122 -4.90 21.10 27.89
C HIS A 122 -3.80 21.22 28.95
N CYS A 123 -2.89 20.26 29.01
CA CYS A 123 -1.53 20.47 29.44
C CYS A 123 -1.02 21.47 28.43
N SER A 124 -1.15 22.74 28.82
CA SER A 124 -0.16 23.78 28.61
C SER A 124 0.90 23.30 27.63
N THR A 125 0.76 23.71 26.38
CA THR A 125 1.90 23.75 25.48
C THR A 125 3.06 24.36 26.27
N PRO A 126 4.13 23.61 26.61
CA PRO A 126 5.39 24.29 26.55
C PRO A 126 5.55 24.53 25.05
N VAL A 127 5.60 25.80 24.65
CA VAL A 127 6.39 26.15 23.47
C VAL A 127 7.75 25.54 23.76
N ALA A 128 7.97 24.33 23.24
CA ALA A 128 9.24 23.66 23.34
C ALA A 128 10.15 24.53 22.49
N VAL A 129 10.82 25.47 23.15
CA VAL A 129 12.15 25.88 22.73
C VAL A 129 12.86 24.56 22.49
N VAL A 130 13.02 24.21 21.21
CA VAL A 130 13.73 23.02 20.76
C VAL A 130 15.16 23.20 21.24
N THR A 131 15.35 22.80 22.49
CA THR A 131 16.64 22.57 23.10
C THR A 131 17.21 21.41 22.30
N LYS A 132 18.37 21.65 21.69
CA LYS A 132 19.06 20.78 20.73
C LYS A 132 19.17 19.30 21.14
N THR A 133 18.97 19.00 22.42
CA THR A 133 18.90 17.67 23.02
C THR A 133 17.75 16.80 22.51
N ASN A 134 16.58 17.36 22.18
CA ASN A 134 15.45 16.56 21.64
C ASN A 134 15.68 16.12 20.18
N SER A 135 16.45 16.88 19.39
CA SER A 135 16.80 16.50 18.01
C SER A 135 17.68 15.25 18.01
N PHE A 136 18.70 15.23 18.89
CA PHE A 136 19.61 14.10 18.98
C PHE A 136 18.90 12.80 19.37
N LEU A 137 18.00 12.83 20.35
CA LEU A 137 17.25 11.63 20.76
C LEU A 137 16.34 11.12 19.63
N TYR A 138 15.69 12.03 18.90
CA TYR A 138 14.86 11.68 17.76
C TYR A 138 15.69 11.09 16.59
N GLU A 139 16.82 11.72 16.26
CA GLU A 139 17.75 11.23 15.23
C GLU A 139 18.36 9.88 15.62
N PHE A 140 18.70 9.71 16.90
CA PHE A 140 19.19 8.44 17.46
C PHE A 140 18.14 7.34 17.36
N GLU A 141 16.89 7.60 17.76
CA GLU A 141 15.80 6.63 17.65
C GLU A 141 15.52 6.25 16.19
N THR A 142 15.54 7.23 15.29
CA THR A 142 15.36 7.01 13.85
C THR A 142 16.48 6.14 13.28
N THR A 143 17.72 6.39 13.71
CA THR A 143 18.87 5.57 13.32
C THR A 143 18.75 4.14 13.84
N CYS A 144 18.30 3.95 15.09
CA CYS A 144 18.10 2.61 15.64
C CYS A 144 17.02 1.82 14.88
N LYS A 145 15.91 2.46 14.49
CA LYS A 145 14.86 1.84 13.65
C LYS A 145 15.38 1.46 12.26
N LEU A 146 16.25 2.28 11.68
CA LEU A 146 16.89 1.97 10.40
C LEU A 146 17.79 0.73 10.52
N VAL A 147 18.63 0.67 11.56
CA VAL A 147 19.48 -0.50 11.84
C VAL A 147 18.63 -1.75 12.04
N GLU A 148 17.50 -1.66 12.75
CA GLU A 148 16.57 -2.78 12.89
C GLU A 148 16.00 -3.27 11.56
N THR A 149 15.66 -2.34 10.65
CA THR A 149 15.18 -2.69 9.31
C THR A 149 16.24 -3.43 8.50
N ILE A 150 17.48 -2.93 8.53
CA ILE A 150 18.62 -3.56 7.84
C ILE A 150 18.86 -4.99 8.35
N LEU A 151 18.80 -5.21 9.66
CA LEU A 151 18.98 -6.55 10.24
C LEU A 151 17.85 -7.53 9.89
N ILE A 152 16.65 -7.03 9.60
CA ILE A 152 15.52 -7.86 9.14
C ILE A 152 15.69 -8.23 7.68
N GLU A 153 16.18 -7.30 6.86
CA GLU A 153 16.36 -7.50 5.42
C GLU A 153 17.61 -8.32 5.08
N ASP A 154 18.71 -8.15 5.83
CA ASP A 154 19.97 -8.85 5.61
C ASP A 154 20.17 -10.01 6.59
N GLN A 155 19.92 -11.23 6.10
CA GLN A 155 20.01 -12.47 6.86
C GLN A 155 21.45 -12.87 7.24
N TYR A 156 22.46 -12.23 6.65
CA TYR A 156 23.87 -12.51 6.94
C TYR A 156 24.42 -11.66 8.08
N LEU A 157 23.71 -10.62 8.48
CA LEU A 157 24.07 -9.76 9.62
C LEU A 157 23.52 -10.33 10.93
N TYR A 158 24.37 -10.41 11.93
CA TYR A 158 23.97 -10.88 13.26
C TYR A 158 24.84 -10.27 14.35
N PHE A 159 24.33 -10.30 15.59
CA PHE A 159 25.11 -9.89 16.75
C PHE A 159 25.68 -11.11 17.48
N GLU A 160 26.93 -11.01 17.90
CA GLU A 160 27.60 -12.01 18.71
C GLU A 160 28.48 -11.33 19.75
N LYS A 161 28.24 -11.59 21.04
CA LYS A 161 28.99 -10.99 22.16
C LYS A 161 29.00 -9.45 22.09
N GLY A 162 27.87 -8.88 21.70
CA GLY A 162 27.67 -7.44 21.51
C GLY A 162 28.31 -6.84 20.26
N LYS A 163 28.96 -7.62 19.39
CA LYS A 163 29.59 -7.15 18.13
C LYS A 163 28.70 -7.42 16.93
N LEU A 164 28.74 -6.55 15.92
CA LEU A 164 28.05 -6.79 14.64
C LEU A 164 28.95 -7.62 13.73
N MET A 165 28.45 -8.78 13.33
CA MET A 165 29.16 -9.75 12.50
C MET A 165 28.42 -9.94 11.16
N THR A 166 29.15 -10.32 10.13
CA THR A 166 28.58 -10.75 8.84
C THR A 166 29.07 -12.14 8.43
N ARG A 167 28.17 -12.95 7.89
CA ARG A 167 28.49 -14.24 7.24
C ARG A 167 28.75 -14.10 5.74
N ALA A 168 28.50 -12.92 5.14
CA ALA A 168 28.71 -12.65 3.72
C ALA A 168 30.19 -12.35 3.41
N SER A 169 31.09 -13.19 3.91
CA SER A 169 32.54 -13.07 3.70
C SER A 169 32.98 -14.03 2.60
N MET A 170 33.83 -13.56 1.68
CA MET A 170 34.39 -14.36 0.58
C MET A 170 35.18 -15.59 1.08
N THR A 171 35.62 -15.56 2.35
CA THR A 171 36.40 -16.63 2.99
C THR A 171 35.55 -17.65 3.74
N GLY A 172 34.22 -17.45 3.84
CA GLY A 172 33.32 -18.29 4.66
C GLY A 172 33.50 -18.12 6.17
N ILE A 173 34.50 -17.34 6.61
CA ILE A 173 34.75 -17.01 8.01
C ILE A 173 33.94 -15.75 8.36
N PRO A 174 33.17 -15.75 9.46
CA PRO A 174 32.46 -14.56 9.89
C PRO A 174 33.39 -13.36 10.09
N ALA A 175 33.04 -12.23 9.50
CA ALA A 175 33.81 -11.00 9.59
C ALA A 175 33.16 -10.03 10.58
N GLU A 176 33.98 -9.38 11.41
CA GLU A 176 33.53 -8.32 12.30
C GLU A 176 33.33 -7.03 11.50
N LEU A 177 32.13 -6.45 11.59
CA LEU A 177 31.78 -5.17 10.96
C LEU A 177 31.82 -4.01 11.96
N SER A 178 31.54 -4.27 13.24
CA SER A 178 31.55 -3.23 14.25
C SER A 178 31.81 -3.77 15.66
N ASP A 179 32.59 -2.99 16.41
CA ASP A 179 32.97 -3.30 17.78
C ASP A 179 31.81 -3.20 18.77
N SER A 180 31.93 -3.92 19.89
CA SER A 180 30.91 -3.95 20.94
C SER A 180 30.61 -2.59 21.57
N LYS A 181 31.58 -1.68 21.62
CA LYS A 181 31.38 -0.32 22.16
C LYS A 181 30.44 0.51 21.28
N THR A 182 30.51 0.33 19.96
CA THR A 182 29.71 1.07 18.98
C THR A 182 28.30 0.51 18.90
N CYS A 183 28.16 -0.81 19.07
CA CYS A 183 26.88 -1.50 19.05
C CYS A 183 26.08 -1.40 20.35
N LYS A 184 26.75 -1.15 21.48
CA LYS A 184 26.13 -1.11 22.81
C LYS A 184 24.91 -0.19 22.90
N PRO A 185 24.94 1.08 22.43
CA PRO A 185 23.77 1.96 22.52
C PRO A 185 22.53 1.43 21.78
N PHE A 186 22.72 0.75 20.64
CA PHE A 186 21.64 0.15 19.87
C PHE A 186 21.05 -1.08 20.59
N LEU A 187 21.92 -1.92 21.15
CA LEU A 187 21.48 -3.08 21.93
C LEU A 187 20.72 -2.64 23.18
N ASP A 188 21.25 -1.67 23.94
CA ASP A 188 20.58 -1.10 25.12
C ASP A 188 19.21 -0.49 24.78
N TRP A 189 19.12 0.24 23.65
CA TRP A 189 17.85 0.77 23.15
C TRP A 189 16.84 -0.33 22.81
N ARG A 190 17.28 -1.41 22.15
CA ARG A 190 16.42 -2.55 21.80
C ARG A 190 15.96 -3.31 23.04
N HIS A 191 16.85 -3.50 24.03
CA HIS A 191 16.51 -4.09 25.32
C HIS A 191 15.43 -3.28 26.03
N ALA A 192 15.60 -1.96 26.13
CA ALA A 192 14.64 -1.06 26.76
C ALA A 192 13.27 -1.05 26.06
N ARG A 193 13.23 -1.30 24.74
CA ARG A 193 11.98 -1.37 23.96
C ARG A 193 11.26 -2.72 24.10
N ASN A 194 12.01 -3.81 24.32
CA ASN A 194 11.48 -5.17 24.41
C ASN A 194 11.11 -5.61 25.83
N THR A 195 11.38 -4.79 26.86
CA THR A 195 10.91 -5.02 28.23
C THR A 195 9.39 -4.79 28.33
N HIS A 196 8.61 -5.74 27.82
CA HIS A 196 7.30 -6.11 28.33
C HIS A 196 7.38 -7.56 28.84
N THR A 197 6.65 -7.83 29.93
CA THR A 197 6.57 -9.08 30.71
C THR A 197 6.98 -10.35 29.96
N GLY A 198 8.23 -10.80 30.17
CA GLY A 198 8.82 -11.99 29.54
C GLY A 198 10.20 -11.79 28.91
N SER A 199 10.86 -10.64 29.16
CA SER A 199 12.08 -10.25 28.43
C SER A 199 13.27 -11.18 28.68
N LEU A 200 13.73 -11.75 27.57
CA LEU A 200 14.97 -12.49 27.40
C LEU A 200 16.21 -11.61 27.70
N SER A 201 17.24 -12.21 28.31
CA SER A 201 18.57 -11.66 28.57
C SER A 201 19.25 -11.14 27.29
N THR A 202 20.27 -10.27 27.42
CA THR A 202 21.11 -9.80 26.31
C THR A 202 21.60 -10.94 25.42
N ALA A 203 21.99 -12.06 26.02
CA ALA A 203 22.42 -13.27 25.32
C ALA A 203 21.29 -13.98 24.54
N GLU A 204 20.07 -13.94 25.05
CA GLU A 204 18.91 -14.60 24.45
C GLU A 204 18.30 -13.77 23.31
N LEU A 205 18.43 -12.44 23.37
CA LEU A 205 18.10 -11.54 22.25
C LEU A 205 19.11 -11.64 21.10
N GLU A 206 20.39 -11.85 21.38
CA GLU A 206 21.40 -12.22 20.37
C GLU A 206 21.04 -13.56 19.70
N GLN A 207 20.47 -14.51 20.46
CA GLN A 207 20.04 -15.80 19.94
C GLN A 207 18.78 -15.72 19.07
N SER A 208 17.84 -14.81 19.40
CA SER A 208 16.66 -14.51 18.56
C SER A 208 17.02 -13.87 17.21
N LEU A 209 18.22 -13.30 17.08
CA LEU A 209 18.74 -12.74 15.83
C LEU A 209 19.49 -13.77 14.98
N ARG A 210 19.69 -14.99 15.47
CA ARG A 210 20.21 -16.08 14.64
C ARG A 210 19.09 -16.58 13.74
N ALA A 211 19.21 -16.34 12.44
CA ALA A 211 18.40 -17.05 11.46
C ALA A 211 18.51 -18.57 11.70
N SER A 212 17.37 -19.26 11.61
CA SER A 212 17.10 -20.67 11.96
C SER A 212 17.89 -21.73 11.17
N THR A 213 19.13 -21.46 10.80
CA THR A 213 20.02 -22.39 10.08
C THR A 213 20.88 -23.24 11.01
N GLN A 214 20.75 -23.10 12.33
CA GLN A 214 21.29 -24.07 13.31
C GLN A 214 20.26 -25.17 13.60
N THR A 215 19.99 -26.00 12.60
CA THR A 215 19.47 -27.36 12.83
C THR A 215 20.00 -28.21 11.69
N GLY A 216 21.27 -28.59 11.81
CA GLY A 216 21.92 -29.45 10.82
C GLY A 216 23.41 -29.58 11.08
N ILE A 217 23.79 -30.77 11.56
CA ILE A 217 25.14 -31.37 11.55
C ILE A 217 26.04 -30.90 12.72
N GLY A 218 26.46 -31.74 13.67
CA GLY A 218 26.31 -33.19 13.81
C GLY A 218 26.63 -33.68 15.22
N GLU A 219 25.94 -34.75 15.61
CA GLU A 219 26.52 -35.81 16.44
C GLU A 219 27.55 -36.59 15.60
N ASP A 220 28.45 -37.27 16.30
CA ASP A 220 29.60 -38.09 15.87
C ASP A 220 30.93 -37.33 15.65
N ASP A 221 31.66 -37.11 16.75
CA ASP A 221 32.76 -37.98 17.22
C ASP A 221 33.09 -37.72 18.71
#